data_AF-A0AAD8CHK4-F1
#
_entry.id   AF-A0AAD8CHK4-F1
#
_cell.length_a   1.000
_cell.length_b   1.000
_cell.length_c   1.000
_cell.angle_alpha   90.00
_cell.angle_beta   90.00
_cell.angle_gamma   90.00
#
_symmetry.space_group_name_H-M   'P 1'
#
loop_
_entity.id
_entity.type
_entity.pdbx_description
1 polymer ?
#
loop_
_entity_poly.entity_id
_entity_poly.type
_entity_poly.pdbx_seq_one_letter_code
_entity_poly.pdbx_strand_id
1 'polypeptide(L)'
;MEKYEILYKMDPGVYGNILFVKNRRDGREYTMKRVEFLDEGEANKALKEARCLLEMQHPRVTSYWEIFIMWDRKISSIVLCLVMECSYMRNLSATIKAHRDRRKHVDEKAIRRWLGSMVDALAYLHKQNIIHRNLKPSNILLKQDLSFQVSDFQVHSMADDELKLKIRIKESMKIWMAPETLEQWKWSEKSDVWSLGCILLEMLTCHKLDEKDAVSLLQKIRQDSEHLETFLQTLDRPPALCCLLKWMLQRNPHHRATIFELVSVPYVKECLILCDSPLSGLKKKLLPGVTGAPCEAGIEQVLEFMKKYNDIEEAQILAMNYLLKADQDMFSLISDVLEAVTSAMKSNVNCVEVQLRACRILQLLFVAVLEHSMEEEWMSSEKVINTVLDVVRTHSTNQELLALALNVLMILSGNEVSAGKIGKAGGIPELLKAMRTFIHNRDICMSCCGALWSLMLNGKIIIIKISQRALLTVCSAGEVYLQDEVLMESVCSALWSLILQGTLTKEHCEAAALLLLDALRTHTDRLGVVKNACLALASLVRISELAAFRVLLPPAGTNGLQVVAEVYHYHTDDTEVVENICSLFYEMVQYDEVVPELISFKEMIKQIQIKFASNEEIVVMAKSALSKMQN
;
A
#
# COMPACT_ATOMS: atom_id res chain seq x y z
N MET A 1 45.94 -8.06 29.69
CA MET A 1 44.97 -7.49 30.65
C MET A 1 45.31 -6.05 31.02
N GLU A 2 46.52 -5.56 30.71
CA GLU A 2 46.98 -4.22 31.13
C GLU A 2 46.07 -3.07 30.69
N LYS A 3 45.39 -3.21 29.54
CA LYS A 3 44.42 -2.22 29.04
C LYS A 3 43.13 -2.12 29.87
N TYR A 4 42.79 -3.15 30.64
CA TYR A 4 41.49 -3.28 31.29
C TYR A 4 41.62 -3.46 32.81
N GLU A 5 40.88 -2.66 33.57
CA GLU A 5 40.68 -2.81 35.00
C GLU A 5 39.46 -3.69 35.26
N ILE A 6 39.58 -4.73 36.10
CA ILE A 6 38.45 -5.58 36.44
C ILE A 6 37.66 -4.89 37.56
N LEU A 7 36.39 -4.56 37.27
CA LEU A 7 35.48 -3.95 38.24
C LEU A 7 34.75 -5.02 39.05
N TYR A 8 34.19 -6.01 38.36
CA TYR A 8 33.36 -7.05 38.97
C TYR A 8 33.49 -8.35 38.19
N LYS A 9 33.49 -9.49 38.90
CA LYS A 9 33.44 -10.82 38.31
C LYS A 9 32.05 -11.41 38.54
N MET A 10 31.34 -11.72 37.46
CA MET A 10 30.07 -12.45 37.56
C MET A 10 30.33 -13.92 37.92
N ASP A 11 29.31 -14.56 38.49
CA ASP A 11 29.34 -16.00 38.75
C ASP A 11 29.70 -16.78 37.47
N PRO A 12 30.56 -17.82 37.56
CA PRO A 12 31.03 -18.55 36.39
C PRO A 12 29.86 -19.15 35.58
N GLY A 13 29.74 -18.76 34.31
CA GLY A 13 28.88 -19.44 33.34
C GLY A 13 29.56 -20.69 32.76
N VAL A 14 28.81 -21.53 32.04
CA VAL A 14 29.32 -22.76 31.40
C VAL A 14 30.38 -22.50 30.32
N TYR A 15 30.38 -21.30 29.72
CA TYR A 15 31.22 -20.96 28.57
C TYR A 15 32.31 -19.94 28.90
N GLY A 16 32.58 -19.68 30.18
CA GLY A 16 33.64 -18.78 30.58
C GLY A 16 33.33 -17.88 31.77
N ASN A 17 34.38 -17.24 32.27
CA ASN A 17 34.26 -16.19 33.27
C ASN A 17 33.84 -14.89 32.57
N ILE A 18 32.71 -14.30 32.98
CA ILE A 18 32.28 -12.97 32.54
C ILE A 18 32.81 -11.95 33.55
N LEU A 19 33.50 -10.93 33.04
CA LEU A 19 34.07 -9.83 33.83
C LEU A 19 33.48 -8.50 33.35
N PHE A 20 33.07 -7.65 34.27
CA PHE A 20 32.91 -6.23 33.99
C PHE A 20 34.26 -5.56 34.10
N VAL A 21 34.64 -4.86 33.04
CA VAL A 21 35.96 -4.24 32.94
C VAL A 21 35.84 -2.78 32.52
N LYS A 22 36.76 -1.96 32.99
CA LYS A 22 36.92 -0.57 32.55
C LYS A 22 38.18 -0.45 31.72
N ASN A 23 38.07 0.07 30.51
CA ASN A 23 39.24 0.37 29.70
C ASN A 23 39.98 1.56 30.32
N ARG A 24 41.27 1.38 30.60
CA ARG A 24 42.09 2.37 31.29
C ARG A 24 42.39 3.61 30.44
N ARG A 25 42.28 3.53 29.11
CA ARG A 25 42.56 4.66 28.21
C ARG A 25 41.39 5.61 28.03
N ASP A 26 40.21 5.08 27.73
CA ASP A 26 39.01 5.89 27.44
C ASP A 26 38.03 5.97 28.62
N GLY A 27 38.28 5.20 29.69
CA GLY A 27 37.42 5.14 30.87
C GLY A 27 36.08 4.45 30.64
N ARG A 28 35.82 3.86 29.47
CA ARG A 28 34.56 3.19 29.15
C ARG A 28 34.49 1.81 29.77
N GLU A 29 33.28 1.41 30.12
CA GLU A 29 32.99 0.11 30.74
C GLU A 29 32.52 -0.89 29.70
N TYR A 30 32.93 -2.14 29.86
CA TYR A 30 32.69 -3.24 28.93
C TYR A 30 32.39 -4.54 29.68
N THR A 31 31.76 -5.46 28.97
CA THR A 31 31.69 -6.87 29.37
C THR A 31 32.81 -7.63 28.68
N MET A 32 33.59 -8.41 29.42
CA MET A 32 34.64 -9.28 28.88
C MET A 32 34.31 -10.74 29.17
N LYS A 33 34.08 -11.53 28.12
CA LYS A 33 33.93 -12.98 28.21
C LYS A 33 35.26 -13.67 28.00
N ARG A 34 35.61 -14.60 28.88
CA ARG A 34 36.88 -15.34 28.86
C ARG A 34 36.66 -16.83 28.62
N VAL A 35 37.15 -17.34 27.48
CA VAL A 35 37.02 -18.74 27.07
C VAL A 35 38.39 -19.41 27.14
N GLU A 36 38.49 -20.50 27.90
CA GLU A 36 39.73 -21.26 28.09
C GLU A 36 39.91 -22.32 27.00
N PHE A 37 41.15 -22.43 26.50
CA PHE A 37 41.60 -23.38 25.49
C PHE A 37 42.80 -24.18 26.00
N LEU A 38 42.96 -25.42 25.49
CA LEU A 38 44.07 -26.31 25.88
C LEU A 38 45.38 -25.90 25.23
N ASP A 39 45.35 -25.48 23.97
CA ASP A 39 46.52 -25.10 23.20
C ASP A 39 46.28 -23.84 22.36
N GLU A 40 47.39 -23.26 21.89
CA GLU A 40 47.39 -21.99 21.15
C GLU A 40 46.80 -22.14 19.74
N GLY A 41 46.88 -23.34 19.15
CA GLY A 41 46.31 -23.63 17.84
C GLY A 41 44.79 -23.57 17.86
N GLU A 42 44.14 -24.22 18.83
CA GLU A 42 42.69 -24.12 19.05
C GLU A 42 42.26 -22.67 19.31
N ALA A 43 42.99 -21.96 20.17
CA ALA A 43 42.69 -20.56 20.48
C ALA A 43 42.80 -19.65 19.24
N ASN A 44 43.84 -19.83 18.41
CA ASN A 44 44.04 -19.05 17.19
C ASN A 44 42.98 -19.33 16.12
N LYS A 45 42.52 -20.57 15.99
CA LYS A 45 41.35 -20.90 15.13
C LYS A 45 40.11 -20.16 15.60
N ALA A 46 39.84 -20.18 16.90
CA ALA A 46 38.71 -19.46 17.50
C ALA A 46 38.80 -17.94 17.36
N LEU A 47 40.00 -17.37 17.53
CA LEU A 47 40.22 -15.96 17.25
C LEU A 47 39.95 -15.62 15.79
N LYS A 48 40.42 -16.43 14.83
CA LYS A 48 40.23 -16.19 13.40
C LYS A 48 38.75 -16.17 13.02
N GLU A 49 37.96 -17.11 13.55
CA GLU A 49 36.52 -17.14 13.31
C GLU A 49 35.78 -15.99 14.02
N ALA A 50 36.16 -15.66 15.25
CA ALA A 50 35.50 -14.62 16.03
C ALA A 50 35.74 -13.21 15.50
N ARG A 51 36.74 -13.01 14.62
CA ARG A 51 37.02 -11.69 14.02
C ARG A 51 35.81 -11.09 13.29
N CYS A 52 34.96 -11.89 12.66
CA CYS A 52 33.77 -11.37 11.97
C CYS A 52 32.81 -10.64 12.94
N LEU A 53 32.84 -10.97 14.24
CA LEU A 53 32.00 -10.33 15.25
C LEU A 53 32.36 -8.84 15.44
N LEU A 54 33.60 -8.43 15.14
CA LEU A 54 34.05 -7.05 15.23
C LEU A 54 33.43 -6.15 14.14
N GLU A 55 32.98 -6.74 13.03
CA GLU A 55 32.37 -6.02 11.91
C GLU A 55 30.86 -5.85 12.08
N MET A 56 30.26 -6.49 13.10
CA MET A 56 28.83 -6.45 13.33
C MET A 56 28.36 -5.08 13.84
N GLN A 57 27.44 -4.49 13.08
CA GLN A 57 26.78 -3.23 13.42
C GLN A 57 25.28 -3.39 13.19
N HIS A 58 24.54 -3.60 14.27
CA HIS A 58 23.09 -3.68 14.23
C HIS A 58 22.50 -3.29 15.60
N PRO A 59 21.43 -2.47 15.65
CA PRO A 59 20.89 -1.95 16.92
C PRO A 59 20.41 -3.05 17.88
N ARG A 60 20.04 -4.23 17.35
CA ARG A 60 19.54 -5.39 18.09
C ARG A 60 20.57 -6.50 18.31
N VAL A 61 21.83 -6.27 17.98
CA VAL A 61 22.94 -7.22 18.16
C VAL A 61 23.99 -6.56 19.05
N THR A 62 24.56 -7.31 19.98
CA THR A 62 25.61 -6.79 20.87
C THR A 62 26.89 -6.52 20.06
N SER A 63 27.44 -5.31 20.19
CA SER A 63 28.68 -4.94 19.51
C SER A 63 29.92 -5.47 20.23
N TYR A 64 30.90 -5.91 19.44
CA TYR A 64 32.21 -6.35 19.92
C TYR A 64 33.24 -5.26 19.66
N TRP A 65 34.06 -4.98 20.68
CA TRP A 65 35.06 -3.93 20.65
C TRP A 65 36.46 -4.47 20.35
N GLU A 66 36.85 -5.55 21.03
CA GLU A 66 38.18 -6.13 20.90
C GLU A 66 38.12 -7.63 21.17
N ILE A 67 38.88 -8.42 20.41
CA ILE A 67 39.01 -9.86 20.63
C ILE A 67 40.50 -10.20 20.58
N PHE A 68 41.01 -10.85 21.63
CA PHE A 68 42.43 -11.19 21.74
C PHE A 68 42.66 -12.45 22.58
N ILE A 69 43.80 -13.10 22.37
CA ILE A 69 44.25 -14.24 23.16
C ILE A 69 45.26 -13.77 24.20
N MET A 70 45.29 -14.44 25.35
CA MET A 70 46.35 -14.26 26.34
C MET A 70 46.58 -15.51 27.17
N TRP A 71 47.77 -15.60 27.75
CA TRP A 71 48.08 -16.57 28.80
C TRP A 71 47.61 -16.05 30.16
N ASP A 72 46.74 -16.78 30.85
CA ASP A 72 46.38 -16.48 32.24
C ASP A 72 47.24 -17.30 33.20
N ARG A 73 48.17 -16.62 33.89
CA ARG A 73 49.08 -17.22 34.86
C ARG A 73 48.38 -17.85 36.07
N LYS A 74 47.15 -17.42 36.43
CA LYS A 74 46.44 -17.94 37.60
C LYS A 74 45.85 -19.33 37.38
N ILE A 75 45.38 -19.59 36.15
CA ILE A 75 44.81 -20.89 35.77
C ILE A 75 45.77 -21.71 34.90
N SER A 76 46.92 -21.13 34.51
CA SER A 76 47.93 -21.75 33.66
C SER A 76 47.38 -22.25 32.33
N SER A 77 46.53 -21.42 31.69
CA SER A 77 45.85 -21.76 30.44
C SER A 77 45.79 -20.59 29.47
N ILE A 78 45.60 -20.92 28.19
CA ILE A 78 45.37 -19.95 27.12
C ILE A 78 43.90 -19.53 27.15
N VAL A 79 43.65 -18.23 27.06
CA VAL A 79 42.31 -17.65 27.18
C VAL A 79 42.04 -16.68 26.05
N LEU A 80 40.97 -16.93 25.32
CA LEU A 80 40.38 -15.99 24.36
C LEU A 80 39.44 -15.04 25.12
N CYS A 81 39.71 -13.74 24.98
CA CYS A 81 38.93 -12.68 25.58
C CYS A 81 38.11 -11.97 24.51
N LEU A 82 36.79 -11.88 24.72
CA LEU A 82 35.88 -11.12 23.87
C LEU A 82 35.35 -9.93 24.67
N VAL A 83 35.77 -8.72 24.27
CA VAL A 83 35.34 -7.45 24.86
C VAL A 83 34.15 -6.94 24.07
N MET A 84 33.02 -6.74 24.75
CA MET A 84 31.74 -6.36 24.14
C MET A 84 31.07 -5.25 24.93
N GLU A 85 30.04 -4.66 24.33
CA GLU A 85 29.22 -3.63 24.95
C GLU A 85 28.77 -4.04 26.37
N CYS A 86 28.87 -3.11 27.32
CA CYS A 86 28.44 -3.35 28.68
C CYS A 86 26.91 -3.37 28.77
N SER A 87 26.35 -4.38 29.44
CA SER A 87 24.92 -4.46 29.73
C SER A 87 24.71 -4.65 31.23
N TYR A 88 24.22 -3.60 31.87
CA TYR A 88 23.85 -3.61 33.30
C TYR A 88 22.43 -4.13 33.56
N MET A 89 21.81 -4.76 32.57
CA MET A 89 20.35 -4.86 32.49
C MET A 89 19.83 -6.28 32.63
N ARG A 90 18.55 -6.40 33.03
CA ARG A 90 17.84 -7.68 33.10
C ARG A 90 17.78 -8.35 31.72
N ASN A 91 17.85 -9.68 31.70
CA ASN A 91 17.63 -10.48 30.50
C ASN A 91 16.19 -11.02 30.44
N LEU A 92 15.80 -11.52 29.26
CA LEU A 92 14.46 -12.07 29.06
C LEU A 92 14.18 -13.27 29.97
N SER A 93 15.18 -14.08 30.32
CA SER A 93 15.02 -15.19 31.28
C SER A 93 14.49 -14.71 32.64
N ALA A 94 15.07 -13.64 33.20
CA ALA A 94 14.61 -13.06 34.45
C ALA A 94 13.19 -12.46 34.34
N THR A 95 12.78 -12.00 33.15
CA THR A 95 11.43 -11.51 32.90
C THR A 95 10.44 -12.67 32.82
N ILE A 96 10.72 -13.70 32.02
CA ILE A 96 9.87 -14.90 31.92
C ILE A 96 9.67 -15.54 33.30
N LYS A 97 10.75 -15.69 34.07
CA LYS A 97 10.69 -16.23 35.44
C LYS A 97 9.79 -15.40 36.35
N ALA A 98 9.96 -14.07 36.37
CA ALA A 98 9.13 -13.20 37.21
C ALA A 98 7.64 -13.25 36.84
N HIS A 99 7.30 -13.38 35.56
CA HIS A 99 5.92 -13.56 35.11
C HIS A 99 5.38 -14.95 35.49
N ARG A 100 6.22 -15.97 35.38
CA ARG A 100 5.90 -17.36 35.74
C ARG A 100 5.61 -17.53 37.22
N ASP A 101 6.50 -17.02 38.08
CA ASP A 101 6.36 -17.06 39.53
C ASP A 101 5.07 -16.35 40.01
N ARG A 102 4.64 -15.33 39.28
CA ARG A 102 3.42 -14.56 39.57
C ARG A 102 2.18 -15.05 38.83
N ARG A 103 2.30 -16.07 37.97
CA ARG A 103 1.23 -16.55 37.07
C ARG A 103 0.59 -15.41 36.25
N LYS A 104 1.40 -14.48 35.76
CA LYS A 104 0.94 -13.31 34.98
C LYS A 104 1.28 -13.44 33.50
N HIS A 105 0.39 -12.97 32.64
CA HIS A 105 0.67 -12.82 31.22
C HIS A 105 1.78 -11.79 30.97
N VAL A 106 2.59 -12.04 29.95
CA VAL A 106 3.38 -10.99 29.31
C VAL A 106 2.44 -10.19 28.42
N ASP A 107 2.60 -8.86 28.44
CA ASP A 107 1.85 -7.96 27.57
C ASP A 107 2.04 -8.32 26.09
N GLU A 108 0.95 -8.37 25.32
CA GLU A 108 0.99 -8.83 23.94
C GLU A 108 1.82 -7.91 23.04
N LYS A 109 1.73 -6.59 23.27
CA LYS A 109 2.53 -5.61 22.52
C LYS A 109 4.02 -5.79 22.81
N ALA A 110 4.38 -6.14 24.06
CA ALA A 110 5.75 -6.52 24.41
C ALA A 110 6.20 -7.80 23.68
N ILE A 111 5.38 -8.86 23.65
CA ILE A 111 5.69 -10.10 22.91
C ILE A 111 5.93 -9.80 21.42
N ARG A 112 5.06 -9.03 20.78
CA ARG A 112 5.19 -8.68 19.35
C ARG A 112 6.44 -7.87 19.07
N ARG A 113 6.73 -6.86 19.91
CA ARG A 113 7.97 -6.07 19.80
C ARG A 113 9.22 -6.93 19.97
N TRP A 114 9.22 -7.84 20.95
CA TRP A 114 10.34 -8.74 21.17
C TRP A 114 10.48 -9.76 20.03
N LEU A 115 9.39 -10.29 19.50
CA LEU A 115 9.43 -11.17 18.34
C LEU A 115 10.01 -10.46 17.11
N GLY A 116 9.47 -9.29 16.74
CA GLY A 116 9.93 -8.54 15.57
C GLY A 116 11.40 -8.18 15.65
N SER A 117 11.85 -7.70 16.81
CA SER A 117 13.25 -7.36 17.03
C SER A 117 14.17 -8.61 17.00
N MET A 118 13.66 -9.81 17.33
CA MET A 118 14.48 -11.04 17.35
C MET A 118 14.62 -11.57 15.94
N VAL A 119 13.54 -11.48 15.16
CA VAL A 119 13.56 -11.75 13.74
C VAL A 119 14.52 -10.80 13.02
N ASP A 120 14.49 -9.51 13.35
CA ASP A 120 15.39 -8.49 12.79
C ASP A 120 16.87 -8.79 13.07
N ALA A 121 17.20 -9.09 14.33
CA ALA A 121 18.55 -9.48 14.72
C ALA A 121 19.04 -10.76 14.02
N LEU A 122 18.21 -11.80 13.97
CA LEU A 122 18.58 -13.07 13.32
C LEU A 122 18.71 -12.92 11.80
N ALA A 123 17.83 -12.15 11.16
CA ALA A 123 17.92 -11.87 9.73
C ALA A 123 19.23 -11.14 9.37
N TYR A 124 19.66 -10.21 10.22
CA TYR A 124 20.98 -9.57 10.08
C TYR A 124 22.13 -10.58 10.17
N LEU A 125 22.12 -11.46 11.19
CA LEU A 125 23.16 -12.45 11.40
C LEU A 125 23.24 -13.47 10.26
N HIS A 126 22.09 -14.05 9.88
CA HIS A 126 21.99 -15.05 8.80
C HIS A 126 22.41 -14.45 7.45
N LYS A 127 22.09 -13.18 7.18
CA LYS A 127 22.59 -12.47 5.99
C LYS A 127 24.11 -12.38 5.92
N GLN A 128 24.79 -12.35 7.07
CA GLN A 128 26.26 -12.37 7.18
C GLN A 128 26.84 -13.79 7.28
N ASN A 129 26.03 -14.83 7.08
CA ASN A 129 26.38 -16.25 7.28
C ASN A 129 26.83 -16.56 8.72
N ILE A 130 26.32 -15.81 9.70
CA ILE A 130 26.60 -16.03 11.12
C ILE A 130 25.40 -16.73 11.77
N ILE A 131 25.64 -17.93 12.32
CA ILE A 131 24.66 -18.68 13.11
C ILE A 131 24.93 -18.37 14.59
N HIS A 132 23.89 -18.08 15.38
CA HIS A 132 24.06 -17.73 16.80
C HIS A 132 24.46 -18.94 17.66
N ARG A 133 23.83 -20.10 17.44
CA ARG A 133 24.13 -21.40 18.08
C ARG A 133 23.79 -21.57 19.56
N ASN A 134 23.48 -20.48 20.25
CA ASN A 134 23.22 -20.44 21.70
C ASN A 134 22.12 -19.41 22.01
N LEU A 135 21.11 -19.35 21.15
CA LEU A 135 19.97 -18.46 21.34
C LEU A 135 19.08 -19.02 22.46
N LYS A 136 18.90 -18.22 23.53
CA LYS A 136 18.12 -18.57 24.72
C LYS A 136 17.68 -17.31 25.46
N PRO A 137 16.68 -17.37 26.36
CA PRO A 137 16.18 -16.19 27.06
C PRO A 137 17.23 -15.41 27.86
N SER A 138 18.26 -16.07 28.39
CA SER A 138 19.32 -15.37 29.15
C SER A 138 20.28 -14.56 28.27
N ASN A 139 20.28 -14.81 26.96
CA ASN A 139 21.13 -14.14 25.97
C ASN A 139 20.40 -13.00 25.24
N ILE A 140 19.14 -12.73 25.61
CA ILE A 140 18.37 -11.58 25.14
C ILE A 140 18.39 -10.51 26.24
N LEU A 141 19.18 -9.48 26.04
CA LEU A 141 19.44 -8.41 27.00
C LEU A 141 18.42 -7.29 26.80
N LEU A 142 17.68 -6.92 27.85
CA LEU A 142 16.66 -5.88 27.78
C LEU A 142 17.31 -4.50 27.98
N LYS A 143 16.93 -3.50 27.17
CA LYS A 143 17.36 -2.11 27.31
C LYS A 143 16.32 -1.27 28.06
N GLN A 144 16.69 -0.06 28.48
CA GLN A 144 15.86 0.80 29.33
C GLN A 144 14.60 1.31 28.61
N ASP A 145 14.68 1.43 27.29
CA ASP A 145 13.61 1.83 26.37
C ASP A 145 12.71 0.66 25.94
N LEU A 146 12.77 -0.49 26.64
CA LEU A 146 12.08 -1.74 26.27
C LEU A 146 12.53 -2.36 24.93
N SER A 147 13.58 -1.83 24.30
CA SER A 147 14.27 -2.52 23.21
C SER A 147 15.14 -3.65 23.79
N PHE A 148 15.79 -4.43 22.93
CA PHE A 148 16.71 -5.47 23.39
C PHE A 148 17.91 -5.63 22.45
N GLN A 149 18.93 -6.31 22.94
CA GLN A 149 20.03 -6.85 22.14
C GLN A 149 20.18 -8.36 22.31
N VAL A 150 20.40 -9.05 21.19
CA VAL A 150 20.89 -10.43 21.18
C VAL A 150 22.38 -10.42 21.51
N SER A 151 22.82 -11.34 22.36
CA SER A 151 24.18 -11.39 22.89
C SER A 151 24.72 -12.83 22.95
N ASP A 152 26.00 -12.98 23.28
CA ASP A 152 26.63 -14.27 23.55
C ASP A 152 26.63 -15.23 22.35
N PHE A 153 27.13 -14.73 21.21
CA PHE A 153 27.38 -15.50 19.99
C PHE A 153 28.51 -16.52 20.21
N GLN A 154 28.34 -17.70 19.64
CA GLN A 154 29.36 -18.75 19.67
C GLN A 154 29.91 -18.98 18.26
N VAL A 155 31.24 -19.04 18.13
CA VAL A 155 31.91 -19.43 16.89
C VAL A 155 32.06 -20.95 16.78
N HIS A 156 32.34 -21.46 15.58
CA HIS A 156 32.35 -22.89 15.29
C HIS A 156 33.39 -23.66 16.07
N SER A 157 34.62 -23.17 16.07
CA SER A 157 35.75 -23.66 16.84
C SER A 157 35.57 -23.63 18.36
N MET A 158 34.69 -22.77 18.90
CA MET A 158 34.28 -22.85 20.31
C MET A 158 33.28 -23.98 20.57
N ALA A 159 32.67 -24.50 19.50
CA ALA A 159 31.72 -25.60 19.51
C ALA A 159 32.35 -26.93 19.05
N ASP A 160 33.46 -26.96 18.31
CA ASP A 160 33.93 -28.17 17.61
C ASP A 160 34.28 -29.39 18.48
N ASP A 161 34.61 -29.20 19.76
CA ASP A 161 34.97 -30.31 20.63
C ASP A 161 33.73 -30.93 21.28
N GLU A 162 33.06 -31.80 20.51
CA GLU A 162 31.84 -32.53 20.90
C GLU A 162 31.97 -33.19 22.28
N LEU A 163 33.15 -33.74 22.62
CA LEU A 163 33.38 -34.43 23.90
C LEU A 163 33.43 -33.42 25.07
N LYS A 164 34.18 -32.33 24.93
CA LYS A 164 34.24 -31.27 25.95
C LYS A 164 32.89 -30.58 26.12
N LEU A 165 32.11 -30.41 25.05
CA LEU A 165 30.79 -29.76 25.12
C LEU A 165 29.70 -30.69 25.64
N LYS A 166 29.71 -31.98 25.34
CA LYS A 166 28.82 -32.95 26.00
C LYS A 166 29.00 -32.97 27.52
N ILE A 167 30.23 -32.77 27.99
CA ILE A 167 30.56 -32.68 29.43
C ILE A 167 30.20 -31.30 30.02
N ARG A 168 30.39 -30.20 29.28
CA ARG A 168 30.14 -28.83 29.76
C ARG A 168 28.67 -28.40 29.66
N ILE A 169 27.92 -28.84 28.65
CA ILE A 169 26.51 -28.49 28.43
C ILE A 169 25.66 -29.20 29.50
N LYS A 170 25.31 -28.46 30.55
CA LYS A 170 24.32 -28.89 31.54
C LYS A 170 23.00 -29.24 30.84
N GLU A 171 22.28 -30.22 31.35
CA GLU A 171 20.96 -30.63 30.81
C GLU A 171 19.99 -29.44 30.68
N SER A 172 20.10 -28.48 31.60
CA SER A 172 19.34 -27.22 31.59
C SER A 172 19.64 -26.28 30.42
N MET A 173 20.70 -26.50 29.64
CA MET A 173 21.06 -25.69 28.47
C MET A 173 20.57 -26.28 27.15
N LYS A 174 20.19 -27.56 27.16
CA LYS A 174 19.68 -28.28 25.98
C LYS A 174 18.22 -27.91 25.67
N ILE A 175 17.57 -27.12 26.50
CA ILE A 175 16.11 -26.85 26.45
C ILE A 175 15.71 -26.14 25.14
N TRP A 176 16.52 -25.21 24.65
CA TRP A 176 16.25 -24.45 23.42
C TRP A 176 16.95 -25.00 22.18
N MET A 177 17.75 -26.06 22.32
CA MET A 177 18.48 -26.64 21.20
C MET A 177 17.53 -27.41 20.27
N ALA A 178 17.77 -27.28 18.97
CA ALA A 178 17.02 -27.98 17.95
C ALA A 178 17.31 -29.48 17.97
N PRO A 179 16.36 -30.34 17.52
CA PRO A 179 16.55 -31.79 17.49
C PRO A 179 17.82 -32.20 16.76
N GLU A 180 18.06 -31.65 15.57
CA GLU A 180 19.24 -31.98 14.76
C GLU A 180 20.56 -31.56 15.43
N THR A 181 20.53 -30.48 16.21
CA THR A 181 21.70 -30.00 16.95
C THR A 181 22.03 -30.92 18.13
N LEU A 182 21.01 -31.44 18.81
CA LEU A 182 21.21 -32.37 19.93
C LEU A 182 21.61 -33.77 19.48
N GLU A 183 21.01 -34.25 18.39
CA GLU A 183 21.16 -35.62 17.91
C GLU A 183 22.39 -35.78 16.99
N GLN A 184 22.68 -34.78 16.16
CA GLN A 184 23.71 -34.86 15.13
C GLN A 184 24.82 -33.81 15.26
N TRP A 185 24.79 -32.95 16.27
CA TRP A 185 25.79 -31.90 16.44
C TRP A 185 25.89 -30.99 15.20
N LYS A 186 24.74 -30.69 14.58
CA LYS A 186 24.63 -29.80 13.41
C LYS A 186 23.90 -28.51 13.76
N TRP A 187 24.55 -27.37 13.46
CA TRP A 187 23.93 -26.05 13.53
C TRP A 187 23.64 -25.55 12.12
N SER A 188 22.49 -24.90 12.01
CA SER A 188 22.08 -24.17 10.82
C SER A 188 21.32 -22.92 11.23
N GLU A 189 21.06 -22.04 10.28
CA GLU A 189 20.13 -20.91 10.46
C GLU A 189 18.75 -21.38 10.98
N LYS A 190 18.29 -22.56 10.51
CA LYS A 190 17.04 -23.19 10.96
C LYS A 190 17.10 -23.61 12.43
N SER A 191 18.28 -23.91 12.96
CA SER A 191 18.45 -24.27 14.37
C SER A 191 18.23 -23.07 15.28
N ASP A 192 18.66 -21.86 14.86
CA ASP A 192 18.33 -20.62 15.58
C ASP A 192 16.82 -20.32 15.54
N VAL A 193 16.14 -20.59 14.41
CA VAL A 193 14.68 -20.43 14.28
C VAL A 193 13.93 -21.34 15.26
N TRP A 194 14.38 -22.57 15.46
CA TRP A 194 13.82 -23.45 16.48
C TRP A 194 13.97 -22.86 17.89
N SER A 195 15.18 -22.40 18.23
CA SER A 195 15.44 -21.77 19.52
C SER A 195 14.54 -20.56 19.75
N LEU A 196 14.33 -19.72 18.72
CA LEU A 196 13.40 -18.60 18.77
C LEU A 196 11.95 -19.06 19.01
N GLY A 197 11.53 -20.18 18.39
CA GLY A 197 10.21 -20.78 18.59
C GLY A 197 10.01 -21.23 20.03
N CYS A 198 11.02 -21.84 20.65
CA CYS A 198 10.99 -22.23 22.05
C CYS A 198 10.84 -21.00 22.97
N ILE A 199 11.60 -19.92 22.69
CA ILE A 199 11.52 -18.67 23.46
C ILE A 199 10.13 -18.04 23.35
N LEU A 200 9.57 -17.99 22.13
CA LEU A 200 8.22 -17.47 21.89
C LEU A 200 7.16 -18.29 22.65
N LEU A 201 7.23 -19.62 22.60
CA LEU A 201 6.31 -20.48 23.33
C LEU A 201 6.41 -20.26 24.85
N GLU A 202 7.60 -20.10 25.39
CA GLU A 202 7.77 -19.80 26.82
C GLU A 202 7.16 -18.46 27.23
N MET A 203 7.33 -17.41 26.43
CA MET A 203 6.72 -16.10 26.69
C MET A 203 5.19 -16.18 26.69
N LEU A 204 4.61 -17.01 25.83
CA LEU A 204 3.16 -17.19 25.74
C LEU A 204 2.60 -18.03 26.88
N THR A 205 3.40 -18.94 27.43
CA THR A 205 2.94 -19.96 28.39
C THR A 205 3.34 -19.70 29.84
N CYS A 206 4.17 -18.68 30.12
CA CYS A 206 4.67 -18.43 31.48
C CYS A 206 3.55 -18.24 32.53
N HIS A 207 2.39 -17.71 32.14
CA HIS A 207 1.24 -17.57 33.04
C HIS A 207 0.60 -18.92 33.41
N LYS A 208 0.71 -19.93 32.54
CA LYS A 208 0.00 -21.23 32.63
C LYS A 208 0.89 -22.37 33.11
N LEU A 209 2.15 -22.41 32.70
CA LEU A 209 3.09 -23.49 33.01
C LEU A 209 4.14 -23.05 34.02
N ASP A 210 4.44 -23.92 35.00
CA ASP A 210 5.63 -23.72 35.82
C ASP A 210 6.91 -24.08 35.04
N GLU A 211 8.07 -23.96 35.69
CA GLU A 211 9.36 -24.19 35.01
C GLU A 211 9.52 -25.65 34.59
N LYS A 212 9.08 -26.61 35.41
CA LYS A 212 9.20 -28.04 35.11
C LYS A 212 8.28 -28.43 33.96
N ASP A 213 7.05 -27.93 33.98
CA ASP A 213 6.05 -28.20 32.93
C ASP A 213 6.47 -27.58 31.59
N ALA A 214 6.99 -26.35 31.60
CA ALA A 214 7.49 -25.69 30.39
C ALA A 214 8.65 -26.48 29.76
N VAL A 215 9.59 -26.95 30.58
CA VAL A 215 10.71 -27.77 30.11
C VAL A 215 10.23 -29.12 29.58
N SER A 216 9.31 -29.78 30.29
CA SER A 216 8.69 -31.03 29.87
C SER A 216 7.97 -30.90 28.52
N LEU A 217 7.22 -29.81 28.32
CA LEU A 217 6.55 -29.51 27.06
C LEU A 217 7.54 -29.35 25.91
N LEU A 218 8.60 -28.57 26.08
CA LEU A 218 9.62 -28.37 25.05
C LEU A 218 10.36 -29.67 24.70
N GLN A 219 10.60 -30.54 25.68
CA GLN A 219 11.18 -31.87 25.46
C GLN A 219 10.24 -32.77 24.65
N LYS A 220 8.94 -32.78 24.96
CA LYS A 220 7.93 -33.54 24.21
C LYS A 220 7.79 -33.05 22.77
N ILE A 221 7.70 -31.73 22.56
CA ILE A 221 7.64 -31.13 21.21
C ILE A 221 8.87 -31.49 20.38
N ARG A 222 10.04 -31.56 21.01
CA ARG A 222 11.27 -31.97 20.33
C ARG A 222 11.21 -33.40 19.84
N GLN A 223 10.65 -34.31 20.64
CA GLN A 223 10.51 -35.72 20.29
C GLN A 223 9.43 -35.90 19.22
N ASP A 224 8.31 -35.20 19.37
CA ASP A 224 7.15 -35.31 18.49
C ASP A 224 6.38 -33.97 18.43
N SER A 225 6.26 -33.43 17.22
CA SER A 225 5.58 -32.16 16.93
C SER A 225 4.07 -32.20 17.19
N GLU A 226 3.42 -33.36 17.27
CA GLU A 226 1.98 -33.45 17.60
C GLU A 226 1.66 -32.86 18.98
N HIS A 227 2.61 -32.93 19.92
CA HIS A 227 2.45 -32.32 21.24
C HIS A 227 2.25 -30.80 21.16
N LEU A 228 2.82 -30.14 20.14
CA LEU A 228 2.59 -28.72 19.90
C LEU A 228 1.17 -28.48 19.39
N GLU A 229 0.69 -29.28 18.44
CA GLU A 229 -0.68 -29.21 17.91
C GLU A 229 -1.72 -29.30 19.03
N THR A 230 -1.63 -30.34 19.86
CA THR A 230 -2.55 -30.54 21.00
C THR A 230 -2.46 -29.40 22.00
N PHE A 231 -1.26 -28.92 22.29
CA PHE A 231 -1.08 -27.84 23.27
C PHE A 231 -1.59 -26.48 22.77
N LEU A 232 -1.38 -26.16 21.49
CA LEU A 232 -1.84 -24.91 20.87
C LEU A 232 -3.38 -24.79 20.90
N GLN A 233 -4.12 -25.89 20.82
CA GLN A 233 -5.59 -25.89 20.99
C GLN A 233 -6.03 -25.41 22.39
N THR A 234 -5.14 -25.48 23.39
CA THR A 234 -5.41 -25.03 24.76
C THR A 234 -5.02 -23.56 25.01
N LEU A 235 -4.47 -22.88 24.01
CA LEU A 235 -4.04 -21.49 24.09
C LEU A 235 -5.05 -20.59 23.38
N ASP A 236 -5.58 -19.61 24.11
CA ASP A 236 -6.41 -18.55 23.54
C ASP A 236 -5.51 -17.47 22.90
N ARG A 237 -5.10 -17.70 21.64
CA ARG A 237 -4.18 -16.83 20.89
C ARG A 237 -4.56 -16.75 19.40
N PRO A 238 -4.16 -15.67 18.71
CA PRO A 238 -4.48 -15.48 17.30
C PRO A 238 -4.03 -16.68 16.44
N PRO A 239 -4.84 -17.19 15.50
CA PRO A 239 -4.48 -18.31 14.63
C PRO A 239 -3.14 -18.11 13.91
N ALA A 240 -2.86 -16.88 13.48
CA ALA A 240 -1.61 -16.51 12.82
C ALA A 240 -0.37 -16.78 13.69
N LEU A 241 -0.45 -16.53 15.01
CA LEU A 241 0.63 -16.79 15.95
C LEU A 241 0.82 -18.29 16.19
N CYS A 242 -0.28 -19.05 16.26
CA CYS A 242 -0.24 -20.51 16.38
C CYS A 242 0.40 -21.14 15.13
N CYS A 243 0.03 -20.70 13.93
CA CYS A 243 0.65 -21.12 12.67
C CYS A 243 2.14 -20.80 12.64
N LEU A 244 2.54 -19.61 13.10
CA LEU A 244 3.94 -19.22 13.19
C LEU A 244 4.75 -20.17 14.09
N LEU A 245 4.25 -20.51 15.27
CA LEU A 245 4.91 -21.47 16.16
C LEU A 245 5.06 -22.85 15.50
N LYS A 246 4.04 -23.33 14.77
CA LYS A 246 4.12 -24.59 14.02
C LYS A 246 5.20 -24.57 12.96
N TRP A 247 5.42 -23.45 12.28
CA TRP A 247 6.49 -23.30 11.27
C TRP A 247 7.89 -23.27 11.90
N MET A 248 8.02 -22.70 13.10
CA MET A 248 9.30 -22.58 13.81
C MET A 248 9.71 -23.87 14.52
N LEU A 249 8.75 -24.63 15.05
CA LEU A 249 8.97 -25.81 15.88
C LEU A 249 8.74 -27.13 15.12
N GLN A 250 9.17 -27.17 13.84
CA GLN A 250 9.23 -28.40 13.06
C GLN A 250 10.46 -29.24 13.43
N ARG A 251 10.26 -30.53 13.74
CA ARG A 251 11.36 -31.43 14.10
C ARG A 251 12.36 -31.59 12.96
N ASN A 252 11.87 -31.80 11.73
CA ASN A 252 12.73 -31.86 10.54
C ASN A 252 13.11 -30.45 10.08
N PRO A 253 14.41 -30.07 10.04
CA PRO A 253 14.85 -28.74 9.64
C PRO A 253 14.52 -28.39 8.18
N HIS A 254 14.28 -29.37 7.31
CA HIS A 254 13.85 -29.14 5.93
C HIS A 254 12.42 -28.59 5.84
N HIS A 255 11.55 -28.94 6.79
CA HIS A 255 10.18 -28.41 6.87
C HIS A 255 10.08 -27.14 7.73
N ARG A 256 11.13 -26.81 8.47
CA ARG A 256 11.18 -25.61 9.32
C ARG A 256 11.41 -24.37 8.48
N ALA A 257 10.76 -23.25 8.79
CA ALA A 257 10.98 -22.00 8.06
C ALA A 257 12.40 -21.41 8.31
N THR A 258 12.94 -20.71 7.31
CA THR A 258 14.08 -19.79 7.42
C THR A 258 13.64 -18.48 8.07
N ILE A 259 14.58 -17.70 8.58
CA ILE A 259 14.26 -16.37 9.10
C ILE A 259 13.68 -15.44 8.01
N PHE A 260 14.12 -15.57 6.76
CA PHE A 260 13.64 -14.77 5.63
C PHE A 260 12.21 -15.15 5.19
N GLU A 261 11.85 -16.43 5.29
CA GLU A 261 10.45 -16.87 5.12
C GLU A 261 9.56 -16.31 6.25
N LEU A 262 10.07 -16.28 7.49
CA LEU A 262 9.33 -15.68 8.62
C LEU A 262 9.10 -14.18 8.44
N VAL A 263 10.07 -13.41 7.92
CA VAL A 263 9.91 -11.97 7.62
C VAL A 263 8.73 -11.71 6.67
N SER A 264 8.39 -12.69 5.81
CA SER A 264 7.29 -12.57 4.85
C SER A 264 5.91 -12.85 5.44
N VAL A 265 5.83 -13.37 6.68
CA VAL A 265 4.57 -13.69 7.36
C VAL A 265 3.89 -12.40 7.83
N PRO A 266 2.60 -12.14 7.52
CA PRO A 266 1.91 -10.89 7.89
C PRO A 266 2.03 -10.54 9.38
N TYR A 267 1.84 -11.52 10.27
CA TYR A 267 1.98 -11.33 11.71
C TYR A 267 3.39 -10.86 12.11
N VAL A 268 4.43 -11.40 11.45
CA VAL A 268 5.82 -11.00 11.69
C VAL A 268 6.10 -9.63 11.11
N LYS A 269 5.55 -9.29 9.93
CA LYS A 269 5.64 -7.93 9.37
C LYS A 269 5.09 -6.88 10.31
N GLU A 270 3.94 -7.12 10.92
CA GLU A 270 3.40 -6.23 11.94
C GLU A 270 4.33 -6.10 13.16
N CYS A 271 4.94 -7.21 13.59
CA CYS A 271 5.93 -7.19 14.66
C CYS A 271 7.18 -6.37 14.29
N LEU A 272 7.63 -6.45 13.03
CA LEU A 272 8.75 -5.67 12.48
C LEU A 272 8.43 -4.18 12.38
N ILE A 273 7.20 -3.83 12.01
CA ILE A 273 6.72 -2.43 12.03
C ILE A 273 6.74 -1.88 13.47
N LEU A 274 6.30 -2.66 14.45
CA LEU A 274 6.27 -2.23 15.86
C LEU A 274 7.65 -1.96 16.48
N CYS A 275 8.72 -2.43 15.84
CA CYS A 275 10.09 -2.21 16.27
C CYS A 275 10.93 -1.40 15.27
N ASP A 276 10.26 -0.73 14.32
CA ASP A 276 10.85 0.16 13.31
C ASP A 276 11.94 -0.52 12.45
N SER A 277 11.77 -1.82 12.16
CA SER A 277 12.73 -2.57 11.34
C SER A 277 12.56 -2.29 9.84
N PRO A 278 13.68 -2.10 9.09
CA PRO A 278 13.64 -1.94 7.64
C PRO A 278 13.18 -3.22 6.91
N LEU A 279 13.20 -4.37 7.57
CA LEU A 279 12.74 -5.65 7.00
C LEU A 279 11.23 -5.71 6.82
N SER A 280 10.47 -4.82 7.46
CA SER A 280 9.01 -4.69 7.26
C SER A 280 8.62 -4.51 5.79
N GLY A 281 9.52 -3.94 4.96
CA GLY A 281 9.36 -3.75 3.53
C GLY A 281 9.78 -4.93 2.63
N LEU A 282 10.27 -6.07 3.16
CA LEU A 282 10.68 -7.20 2.32
C LEU A 282 9.47 -7.86 1.63
N LYS A 283 9.54 -7.94 0.30
CA LYS A 283 8.54 -8.56 -0.57
C LYS A 283 8.82 -10.06 -0.73
N LYS A 284 7.77 -10.88 -0.89
CA LYS A 284 7.91 -12.33 -1.19
C LYS A 284 8.63 -12.49 -2.52
N LYS A 285 9.62 -13.39 -2.59
CA LYS A 285 10.39 -13.70 -3.81
C LYS A 285 9.92 -15.02 -4.41
N LEU A 286 10.06 -15.15 -5.73
CA LEU A 286 9.87 -16.43 -6.41
C LEU A 286 10.86 -17.50 -5.90
N LEU A 287 10.41 -18.75 -5.91
CA LEU A 287 11.23 -19.90 -5.55
C LEU A 287 12.45 -20.02 -6.50
N PRO A 288 13.63 -20.39 -5.99
CA PRO A 288 14.80 -20.66 -6.83
C PRO A 288 14.47 -21.77 -7.85
N GLY A 289 14.56 -21.45 -9.15
CA GLY A 289 14.29 -22.39 -10.26
C GLY A 289 13.07 -22.05 -11.13
N VAL A 290 12.22 -21.11 -10.70
CA VAL A 290 11.15 -20.56 -11.57
C VAL A 290 11.71 -19.35 -12.30
N THR A 291 12.11 -19.53 -13.56
CA THR A 291 12.82 -18.50 -14.36
C THR A 291 11.91 -17.50 -15.07
N GLY A 292 10.58 -17.72 -15.08
CA GLY A 292 9.62 -16.82 -15.69
C GLY A 292 8.19 -17.36 -15.66
N ALA A 293 7.22 -16.51 -16.01
CA ALA A 293 5.88 -16.99 -16.35
C ALA A 293 5.95 -17.91 -17.58
N PRO A 294 5.13 -18.97 -17.70
CA PRO A 294 5.18 -19.94 -18.80
C PRO A 294 4.62 -19.36 -20.11
N CYS A 295 5.28 -18.32 -20.62
CA CYS A 295 4.84 -17.52 -21.77
C CYS A 295 4.73 -18.35 -23.05
N GLU A 296 5.61 -19.33 -23.23
CA GLU A 296 5.63 -20.22 -24.41
C GLU A 296 4.46 -21.21 -24.43
N ALA A 297 3.78 -21.42 -23.29
CA ALA A 297 2.70 -22.39 -23.18
C ALA A 297 1.32 -21.80 -23.54
N GLY A 298 1.19 -20.47 -23.58
CA GLY A 298 -0.07 -19.78 -23.91
C GLY A 298 -0.66 -19.00 -22.72
N ILE A 299 -1.74 -18.24 -22.99
CA ILE A 299 -2.39 -17.38 -21.99
C ILE A 299 -2.94 -18.19 -20.82
N GLU A 300 -3.57 -19.34 -21.06
CA GLU A 300 -4.18 -20.17 -20.01
C GLU A 300 -3.16 -20.56 -18.92
N GLN A 301 -1.97 -21.01 -19.31
CA GLN A 301 -0.91 -21.40 -18.37
C GLN A 301 -0.33 -20.18 -17.64
N VAL A 302 -0.31 -19.00 -18.28
CA VAL A 302 0.05 -17.75 -17.61
C VAL A 302 -1.00 -17.38 -16.55
N LEU A 303 -2.30 -17.58 -16.83
CA LEU A 303 -3.36 -17.35 -15.85
C LEU A 303 -3.31 -18.35 -14.69
N GLU A 304 -3.03 -19.63 -14.95
CA GLU A 304 -2.77 -20.62 -13.89
C GLU A 304 -1.55 -20.23 -13.03
N PHE A 305 -0.48 -19.75 -13.65
CA PHE A 305 0.69 -19.25 -12.96
C PHE A 305 0.35 -18.04 -12.07
N MET A 306 -0.44 -17.09 -12.55
CA MET A 306 -0.94 -15.97 -11.74
C MET A 306 -1.76 -16.45 -10.55
N LYS A 307 -2.66 -17.42 -10.75
CA LYS A 307 -3.48 -18.02 -9.67
C LYS A 307 -2.61 -18.71 -8.63
N LYS A 308 -1.57 -19.44 -9.06
CA LYS A 308 -0.64 -20.18 -8.18
C LYS A 308 0.25 -19.27 -7.33
N TYR A 309 0.74 -18.17 -7.90
CA TYR A 309 1.67 -17.24 -7.24
C TYR A 309 1.02 -15.87 -6.97
N ASN A 310 -0.25 -15.88 -6.51
CA ASN A 310 -1.08 -14.69 -6.39
C ASN A 310 -0.52 -13.61 -5.45
N ASP A 311 0.31 -13.98 -4.48
CA ASP A 311 0.87 -13.15 -3.42
C ASP A 311 2.35 -12.82 -3.65
N ILE A 312 2.90 -13.17 -4.82
CA ILE A 312 4.27 -12.87 -5.22
C ILE A 312 4.25 -11.79 -6.30
N GLU A 313 4.59 -10.56 -5.90
CA GLU A 313 4.56 -9.39 -6.79
C GLU A 313 5.37 -9.59 -8.07
N GLU A 314 6.57 -10.18 -7.98
CA GLU A 314 7.43 -10.46 -9.12
C GLU A 314 6.79 -11.43 -10.12
N ALA A 315 6.07 -12.45 -9.64
CA ALA A 315 5.34 -13.39 -10.49
C ALA A 315 4.21 -12.68 -11.23
N GLN A 316 3.45 -11.84 -10.53
CA GLN A 316 2.37 -11.06 -11.13
C GLN A 316 2.88 -10.09 -12.19
N ILE A 317 3.99 -9.38 -11.92
CA ILE A 317 4.60 -8.45 -12.88
C ILE A 317 5.03 -9.18 -14.16
N LEU A 318 5.68 -10.35 -14.03
CA LEU A 318 6.11 -11.15 -15.18
C LEU A 318 4.93 -11.61 -16.04
N ALA A 319 3.89 -12.15 -15.39
CA ALA A 319 2.69 -12.60 -16.10
C ALA A 319 1.94 -11.44 -16.77
N MET A 320 1.76 -10.31 -16.08
CA MET A 320 1.09 -9.13 -16.64
C MET A 320 1.88 -8.49 -17.79
N ASN A 321 3.21 -8.52 -17.77
CA ASN A 321 4.03 -8.06 -18.90
C ASN A 321 3.82 -8.92 -20.15
N TYR A 322 3.53 -10.22 -20.00
CA TYR A 322 3.16 -11.08 -21.11
C TYR A 322 1.75 -10.73 -21.62
N LEU A 323 0.77 -10.62 -20.73
CA LEU A 323 -0.61 -10.25 -21.08
C LEU A 323 -0.68 -8.92 -21.85
N LEU A 324 0.06 -7.90 -21.40
CA LEU A 324 0.14 -6.59 -22.10
C LEU A 324 0.71 -6.66 -23.53
N LYS A 325 1.37 -7.76 -23.91
CA LYS A 325 1.90 -7.97 -25.27
C LYS A 325 1.01 -8.89 -26.11
N ALA A 326 0.10 -9.63 -25.49
CA ALA A 326 -0.77 -10.60 -26.15
C ALA A 326 -2.03 -9.91 -26.66
N ASP A 327 -1.95 -9.27 -27.83
CA ASP A 327 -2.98 -8.32 -28.26
C ASP A 327 -4.32 -8.97 -28.64
N GLN A 328 -4.34 -10.02 -29.49
CA GLN A 328 -5.61 -10.59 -29.99
C GLN A 328 -6.13 -11.81 -29.21
N ASP A 329 -5.25 -12.60 -28.61
CA ASP A 329 -5.62 -13.87 -27.97
C ASP A 329 -6.35 -13.66 -26.62
N MET A 330 -6.10 -12.52 -25.95
CA MET A 330 -6.73 -12.19 -24.66
C MET A 330 -8.26 -12.07 -24.76
N PHE A 331 -8.81 -11.70 -25.92
CA PHE A 331 -10.25 -11.47 -26.08
C PHE A 331 -11.08 -12.76 -26.00
N SER A 332 -10.46 -13.90 -26.29
CA SER A 332 -11.12 -15.21 -26.14
C SER A 332 -11.28 -15.65 -24.67
N LEU A 333 -10.50 -15.05 -23.76
CA LEU A 333 -10.43 -15.42 -22.34
C LEU A 333 -10.70 -14.22 -21.41
N ILE A 334 -11.50 -13.24 -21.85
CA ILE A 334 -11.74 -11.98 -21.11
C ILE A 334 -12.14 -12.25 -19.66
N SER A 335 -13.07 -13.18 -19.43
CA SER A 335 -13.55 -13.52 -18.09
C SER A 335 -12.42 -14.02 -17.17
N ASP A 336 -11.59 -14.96 -17.66
CA ASP A 336 -10.48 -15.52 -16.91
C ASP A 336 -9.38 -14.48 -16.64
N VAL A 337 -9.09 -13.63 -17.62
CA VAL A 337 -8.12 -12.52 -17.47
C VAL A 337 -8.64 -11.52 -16.45
N LEU A 338 -9.91 -11.09 -16.53
CA LEU A 338 -10.52 -10.18 -15.56
C LEU A 338 -10.46 -10.76 -14.14
N GLU A 339 -10.77 -12.05 -13.98
CA GLU A 339 -10.71 -12.70 -12.67
C GLU A 339 -9.27 -12.73 -12.12
N ALA A 340 -8.31 -13.17 -12.92
CA ALA A 340 -6.91 -13.30 -12.52
C ALA A 340 -6.29 -11.94 -12.16
N VAL A 341 -6.49 -10.93 -13.02
CA VAL A 341 -5.99 -9.56 -12.80
C VAL A 341 -6.62 -8.95 -11.55
N THR A 342 -7.94 -9.07 -11.39
CA THR A 342 -8.63 -8.55 -10.19
C THR A 342 -8.16 -9.24 -8.91
N SER A 343 -7.91 -10.56 -8.96
CA SER A 343 -7.37 -11.33 -7.83
C SER A 343 -5.95 -10.88 -7.46
N ALA A 344 -5.11 -10.65 -8.47
CA ALA A 344 -3.75 -10.16 -8.30
C ALA A 344 -3.72 -8.76 -7.68
N MET A 345 -4.59 -7.85 -8.13
CA MET A 345 -4.74 -6.51 -7.54
C MET A 345 -5.10 -6.58 -6.05
N LYS A 346 -6.05 -7.44 -5.67
CA LYS A 346 -6.48 -7.63 -4.28
C LYS A 346 -5.41 -8.27 -3.39
N SER A 347 -4.57 -9.14 -3.95
CA SER A 347 -3.51 -9.82 -3.20
C SER A 347 -2.26 -8.94 -3.03
N ASN A 348 -2.08 -7.94 -3.90
CA ASN A 348 -0.89 -7.09 -3.96
C ASN A 348 -1.26 -5.59 -3.87
N VAL A 349 -2.18 -5.25 -2.97
CA VAL A 349 -2.75 -3.88 -2.83
C VAL A 349 -1.66 -2.81 -2.73
N ASN A 350 -0.57 -3.07 -2.00
CA ASN A 350 0.49 -2.08 -1.78
C ASN A 350 1.54 -2.01 -2.92
N CYS A 351 1.47 -2.88 -3.93
CA CYS A 351 2.44 -2.90 -5.02
C CYS A 351 1.97 -2.06 -6.21
N VAL A 352 2.43 -0.81 -6.26
CA VAL A 352 2.14 0.14 -7.35
C VAL A 352 2.36 -0.48 -8.74
N GLU A 353 3.44 -1.25 -8.89
CA GLU A 353 3.87 -1.86 -10.16
C GLU A 353 2.89 -2.92 -10.69
N VAL A 354 2.28 -3.69 -9.77
CA VAL A 354 1.19 -4.62 -10.08
C VAL A 354 -0.09 -3.85 -10.41
N GLN A 355 -0.43 -2.83 -9.62
CA GLN A 355 -1.65 -2.04 -9.84
C GLN A 355 -1.61 -1.31 -11.19
N LEU A 356 -0.46 -0.72 -11.57
CA LEU A 356 -0.27 -0.03 -12.85
C LEU A 356 -0.55 -0.96 -14.04
N ARG A 357 0.10 -2.12 -14.07
CA ARG A 357 -0.07 -3.11 -15.14
C ARG A 357 -1.48 -3.66 -15.17
N ALA A 358 -2.05 -3.96 -14.01
CA ALA A 358 -3.42 -4.43 -13.91
C ALA A 358 -4.42 -3.40 -14.46
N CYS A 359 -4.32 -2.13 -14.06
CA CYS A 359 -5.17 -1.06 -14.61
C CYS A 359 -4.98 -0.89 -16.12
N ARG A 360 -3.76 -1.05 -16.64
CA ARG A 360 -3.49 -1.00 -18.09
C ARG A 360 -4.14 -2.17 -18.83
N ILE A 361 -4.09 -3.38 -18.29
CA ILE A 361 -4.78 -4.54 -18.86
C ILE A 361 -6.29 -4.33 -18.83
N LEU A 362 -6.86 -3.88 -17.70
CA LEU A 362 -8.29 -3.57 -17.59
C LEU A 362 -8.73 -2.52 -18.62
N GLN A 363 -7.92 -1.47 -18.81
CA GLN A 363 -8.17 -0.44 -19.83
C GLN A 363 -8.22 -1.06 -21.23
N LEU A 364 -7.23 -1.86 -21.62
CA LEU A 364 -7.19 -2.52 -22.93
C LEU A 364 -8.40 -3.42 -23.16
N LEU A 365 -8.76 -4.23 -22.15
CA LEU A 365 -9.91 -5.13 -22.24
C LEU A 365 -11.22 -4.37 -22.43
N PHE A 366 -11.46 -3.32 -21.63
CA PHE A 366 -12.72 -2.58 -21.71
C PHE A 366 -12.84 -1.70 -22.96
N VAL A 367 -11.74 -1.14 -23.47
CA VAL A 367 -11.75 -0.46 -24.78
C VAL A 367 -12.12 -1.44 -25.89
N ALA A 368 -11.51 -2.62 -25.90
CA ALA A 368 -11.81 -3.63 -26.93
C ALA A 368 -13.26 -4.15 -26.85
N VAL A 369 -13.82 -4.32 -25.65
CA VAL A 369 -15.23 -4.70 -25.46
C VAL A 369 -16.17 -3.67 -26.11
N LEU A 370 -15.86 -2.37 -25.97
CA LEU A 370 -16.63 -1.29 -26.60
C LEU A 370 -16.48 -1.26 -28.12
N GLU A 371 -15.26 -1.46 -28.65
CA GLU A 371 -15.00 -1.43 -30.09
C GLU A 371 -15.61 -2.61 -30.84
N HIS A 372 -15.67 -3.79 -30.21
CA HIS A 372 -16.17 -5.02 -30.82
C HIS A 372 -17.62 -5.37 -30.47
N SER A 373 -18.34 -4.48 -29.77
CA SER A 373 -19.74 -4.69 -29.35
C SER A 373 -19.96 -6.05 -28.67
N MET A 374 -19.03 -6.45 -27.79
CA MET A 374 -19.06 -7.74 -27.08
C MET A 374 -20.02 -7.70 -25.89
N GLU A 375 -20.20 -8.84 -25.21
CA GLU A 375 -21.12 -8.97 -24.07
C GLU A 375 -20.88 -7.91 -22.98
N GLU A 376 -21.90 -7.07 -22.71
CA GLU A 376 -21.84 -5.99 -21.72
C GLU A 376 -21.78 -6.49 -20.27
N GLU A 377 -22.01 -7.79 -20.01
CA GLU A 377 -22.08 -8.33 -18.66
C GLU A 377 -20.76 -8.11 -17.89
N TRP A 378 -19.62 -8.20 -18.58
CA TRP A 378 -18.28 -8.01 -18.01
C TRP A 378 -18.01 -6.59 -17.54
N MET A 379 -18.56 -5.59 -18.24
CA MET A 379 -18.45 -4.17 -17.85
C MET A 379 -19.14 -3.93 -16.50
N SER A 380 -20.18 -4.71 -16.19
CA SER A 380 -20.98 -4.55 -14.98
C SER A 380 -20.40 -5.24 -13.73
N SER A 381 -19.18 -5.79 -13.78
CA SER A 381 -18.59 -6.55 -12.67
C SER A 381 -18.34 -5.69 -11.42
N GLU A 382 -19.12 -5.93 -10.37
CA GLU A 382 -18.99 -5.23 -9.08
C GLU A 382 -17.64 -5.50 -8.41
N LYS A 383 -17.08 -6.71 -8.62
CA LYS A 383 -15.75 -7.07 -8.11
C LYS A 383 -14.67 -6.19 -8.72
N VAL A 384 -14.74 -5.90 -10.02
CA VAL A 384 -13.77 -5.03 -10.72
C VAL A 384 -13.93 -3.59 -10.25
N ILE A 385 -15.17 -3.05 -10.28
CA ILE A 385 -15.47 -1.66 -9.87
C ILE A 385 -14.92 -1.37 -8.47
N ASN A 386 -15.23 -2.23 -7.49
CA ASN A 386 -14.75 -2.05 -6.12
C ASN A 386 -13.22 -2.13 -6.03
N THR A 387 -12.58 -3.03 -6.78
CA THR A 387 -11.12 -3.16 -6.78
C THR A 387 -10.43 -1.92 -7.35
N VAL A 388 -10.95 -1.35 -8.43
CA VAL A 388 -10.40 -0.12 -9.02
C VAL A 388 -10.63 1.09 -8.10
N LEU A 389 -11.80 1.18 -7.44
CA LEU A 389 -12.03 2.21 -6.43
C LEU A 389 -11.08 2.08 -5.22
N ASP A 390 -10.77 0.86 -4.80
CA ASP A 390 -9.80 0.62 -3.73
C ASP A 390 -8.38 1.04 -4.13
N VAL A 391 -8.01 0.93 -5.41
CA VAL A 391 -6.76 1.51 -5.94
C VAL A 391 -6.76 3.02 -5.81
N VAL A 392 -7.83 3.70 -6.23
CA VAL A 392 -7.96 5.17 -6.13
C VAL A 392 -7.85 5.64 -4.67
N ARG A 393 -8.45 4.89 -3.74
CA ARG A 393 -8.40 5.19 -2.29
C ARG A 393 -7.01 4.97 -1.71
N THR A 394 -6.39 3.85 -2.02
CA THR A 394 -5.11 3.41 -1.41
C THR A 394 -3.93 4.19 -1.97
N HIS A 395 -3.90 4.44 -3.28
CA HIS A 395 -2.80 5.09 -3.99
C HIS A 395 -3.10 6.55 -4.34
N SER A 396 -3.77 7.25 -3.43
CA SER A 396 -4.26 8.62 -3.64
C SER A 396 -3.17 9.69 -3.89
N THR A 397 -1.89 9.33 -3.80
CA THR A 397 -0.75 10.23 -4.10
C THR A 397 0.01 9.86 -5.37
N ASN A 398 -0.27 8.70 -5.99
CA ASN A 398 0.43 8.26 -7.20
C ASN A 398 -0.32 8.73 -8.45
N GLN A 399 0.19 9.80 -9.07
CA GLN A 399 -0.46 10.47 -10.18
C GLN A 399 -0.62 9.58 -11.43
N GLU A 400 0.38 8.77 -11.77
CA GLU A 400 0.34 7.88 -12.94
C GLU A 400 -0.71 6.78 -12.78
N LEU A 401 -0.71 6.12 -11.62
CA LEU A 401 -1.66 5.06 -11.30
C LEU A 401 -3.10 5.59 -11.22
N LEU A 402 -3.28 6.78 -10.63
CA LEU A 402 -4.59 7.43 -10.60
C LEU A 402 -5.10 7.76 -12.00
N ALA A 403 -4.27 8.26 -12.90
CA ALA A 403 -4.68 8.56 -14.27
C ALA A 403 -5.24 7.30 -14.97
N LEU A 404 -4.57 6.15 -14.84
CA LEU A 404 -5.04 4.89 -15.39
C LEU A 404 -6.31 4.38 -14.70
N ALA A 405 -6.34 4.34 -13.37
CA ALA A 405 -7.48 3.83 -12.61
C ALA A 405 -8.77 4.66 -12.85
N LEU A 406 -8.63 5.99 -12.91
CA LEU A 406 -9.74 6.90 -13.20
C LEU A 406 -10.21 6.76 -14.65
N ASN A 407 -9.31 6.51 -15.60
CA ASN A 407 -9.69 6.24 -16.98
C ASN A 407 -10.48 4.93 -17.11
N VAL A 408 -10.08 3.87 -16.38
CA VAL A 408 -10.87 2.63 -16.29
C VAL A 408 -12.27 2.90 -15.74
N LEU A 409 -12.39 3.70 -14.67
CA LEU A 409 -13.70 4.09 -14.12
C LEU A 409 -14.53 4.93 -15.11
N MET A 410 -13.89 5.81 -15.88
CA MET A 410 -14.55 6.58 -16.93
C MET A 410 -15.13 5.65 -18.00
N ILE A 411 -14.35 4.70 -18.51
CA ILE A 411 -14.81 3.71 -19.50
C ILE A 411 -16.00 2.91 -18.96
N LEU A 412 -15.87 2.39 -17.73
CA LEU A 412 -16.95 1.63 -17.08
C LEU A 412 -18.21 2.48 -16.85
N SER A 413 -18.08 3.76 -16.56
CA SER A 413 -19.23 4.66 -16.33
C SER A 413 -20.09 4.90 -17.57
N GLY A 414 -19.59 4.59 -18.77
CA GLY A 414 -20.39 4.66 -20.00
C GLY A 414 -21.56 3.67 -20.03
N ASN A 415 -21.48 2.56 -19.31
CA ASN A 415 -22.55 1.57 -19.19
C ASN A 415 -23.50 1.91 -18.01
N GLU A 416 -24.82 1.90 -18.23
CA GLU A 416 -25.83 2.34 -17.25
C GLU A 416 -25.76 1.55 -15.92
N VAL A 417 -25.65 0.22 -16.00
CA VAL A 417 -25.59 -0.67 -14.83
C VAL A 417 -24.32 -0.39 -14.02
N SER A 418 -23.20 -0.23 -14.71
CA SER A 418 -21.88 0.03 -14.13
C SER A 418 -21.82 1.41 -13.49
N ALA A 419 -22.39 2.43 -14.14
CA ALA A 419 -22.54 3.77 -13.60
C ALA A 419 -23.31 3.78 -12.27
N GLY A 420 -24.44 3.06 -12.21
CA GLY A 420 -25.21 2.90 -10.98
C GLY A 420 -24.42 2.23 -9.85
N LYS A 421 -23.59 1.22 -10.16
CA LYS A 421 -22.71 0.54 -9.19
C LYS A 421 -21.57 1.45 -8.71
N ILE A 422 -20.90 2.17 -9.61
CA ILE A 422 -19.85 3.15 -9.27
C ILE A 422 -20.41 4.23 -8.33
N GLY A 423 -21.60 4.76 -8.65
CA GLY A 423 -22.29 5.75 -7.81
C GLY A 423 -22.57 5.22 -6.39
N LYS A 424 -23.17 4.03 -6.27
CA LYS A 424 -23.46 3.38 -4.98
C LYS A 424 -22.21 3.06 -4.16
N ALA A 425 -21.11 2.70 -4.83
CA ALA A 425 -19.83 2.41 -4.19
C ALA A 425 -19.06 3.67 -3.73
N GLY A 426 -19.63 4.87 -3.93
CA GLY A 426 -19.00 6.13 -3.53
C GLY A 426 -17.95 6.65 -4.51
N GLY A 427 -18.08 6.36 -5.80
CA GLY A 427 -17.13 6.80 -6.82
C GLY A 427 -17.04 8.32 -7.00
N ILE A 428 -18.18 9.04 -6.97
CA ILE A 428 -18.22 10.50 -7.21
C ILE A 428 -17.31 11.29 -6.23
N PRO A 429 -17.38 11.08 -4.90
CA PRO A 429 -16.45 11.71 -3.97
C PRO A 429 -14.96 11.44 -4.27
N GLU A 430 -14.62 10.23 -4.71
CA GLU A 430 -13.24 9.86 -5.03
C GLU A 430 -12.75 10.53 -6.32
N LEU A 431 -13.57 10.59 -7.37
CA LEU A 431 -13.28 11.34 -8.61
C LEU A 431 -12.99 12.81 -8.28
N LEU A 432 -13.88 13.46 -7.53
CA LEU A 432 -13.74 14.86 -7.16
C LEU A 432 -12.52 15.11 -6.26
N LYS A 433 -12.18 14.16 -5.38
CA LYS A 433 -10.98 14.24 -4.54
C LYS A 433 -9.71 14.13 -5.36
N ALA A 434 -9.63 13.17 -6.29
CA ALA A 434 -8.48 13.01 -7.17
C ALA A 434 -8.27 14.26 -8.05
N MET A 435 -9.36 14.79 -8.63
CA MET A 435 -9.30 16.00 -9.45
C MET A 435 -8.83 17.24 -8.67
N ARG A 436 -9.31 17.46 -7.43
CA ARG A 436 -8.80 18.55 -6.57
C ARG A 436 -7.32 18.39 -6.23
N THR A 437 -6.89 17.15 -5.99
CA THR A 437 -5.51 16.87 -5.57
C THR A 437 -4.54 17.07 -6.72
N PHE A 438 -4.95 16.71 -7.94
CA PHE A 438 -4.12 16.76 -9.15
C PHE A 438 -4.76 17.60 -10.25
N ILE A 439 -5.16 18.83 -9.91
CA ILE A 439 -5.81 19.74 -10.86
C ILE A 439 -4.92 20.11 -12.05
N HIS A 440 -3.59 20.01 -11.89
CA HIS A 440 -2.60 20.22 -12.95
C HIS A 440 -2.22 18.95 -13.71
N ASN A 441 -2.94 17.84 -13.52
CA ASN A 441 -2.84 16.67 -14.39
C ASN A 441 -4.04 16.62 -15.36
N ARG A 442 -3.74 16.78 -16.64
CA ARG A 442 -4.72 16.78 -17.73
C ARG A 442 -5.52 15.48 -17.80
N ASP A 443 -4.86 14.33 -17.76
CA ASP A 443 -5.49 13.01 -17.95
C ASP A 443 -6.43 12.64 -16.78
N ILE A 444 -6.05 13.04 -15.56
CA ILE A 444 -6.90 12.90 -14.38
C ILE A 444 -8.15 13.76 -14.53
N CYS A 445 -7.99 15.05 -14.86
CA CYS A 445 -9.11 15.97 -15.01
C CYS A 445 -10.05 15.52 -16.12
N MET A 446 -9.50 15.09 -17.26
CA MET A 446 -10.24 14.56 -18.40
C MET A 446 -11.05 13.31 -18.02
N SER A 447 -10.39 12.33 -17.37
CA SER A 447 -11.07 11.10 -16.94
C SER A 447 -12.15 11.37 -15.89
N CYS A 448 -11.91 12.29 -14.96
CA CYS A 448 -12.91 12.69 -13.98
C CYS A 448 -14.11 13.41 -14.60
N CYS A 449 -13.90 14.34 -15.54
CA CYS A 449 -15.00 15.05 -16.21
C CYS A 449 -15.84 14.09 -17.06
N GLY A 450 -15.20 13.22 -17.85
CA GLY A 450 -15.89 12.19 -18.63
C GLY A 450 -16.67 11.21 -17.74
N ALA A 451 -16.09 10.77 -16.63
CA ALA A 451 -16.78 9.89 -15.69
C ALA A 451 -17.97 10.59 -15.03
N LEU A 452 -17.82 11.85 -14.61
CA LEU A 452 -18.91 12.62 -14.01
C LEU A 452 -20.07 12.81 -14.98
N TRP A 453 -19.79 13.16 -16.24
CA TRP A 453 -20.80 13.26 -17.29
C TRP A 453 -21.63 11.98 -17.41
N SER A 454 -20.95 10.84 -17.63
CA SER A 454 -21.60 9.55 -17.83
C SER A 454 -22.37 9.08 -16.59
N LEU A 455 -21.82 9.28 -15.39
CA LEU A 455 -22.48 8.92 -14.13
C LEU A 455 -23.77 9.72 -13.90
N MET A 456 -23.79 11.01 -14.28
CA MET A 456 -24.94 11.89 -14.05
C MET A 456 -26.04 11.69 -15.09
N LEU A 457 -25.70 11.36 -16.33
CA LEU A 457 -26.69 11.04 -17.37
C LEU A 457 -27.39 9.70 -17.12
N ASN A 458 -26.64 8.68 -16.73
CA ASN A 458 -27.17 7.32 -16.50
C ASN A 458 -27.90 7.19 -15.14
N GLY A 459 -28.08 8.29 -14.42
CA GLY A 459 -28.44 8.29 -13.02
C GLY A 459 -29.94 8.39 -12.73
N LYS A 460 -30.59 7.24 -12.55
CA LYS A 460 -31.61 7.07 -11.48
C LYS A 460 -30.96 7.08 -10.08
N ILE A 461 -29.82 7.75 -9.93
CA ILE A 461 -29.03 7.77 -8.71
C ILE A 461 -29.73 8.73 -7.77
N ILE A 462 -30.37 8.16 -6.74
CA ILE A 462 -30.84 8.90 -5.56
C ILE A 462 -29.71 9.84 -5.16
N ILE A 463 -30.03 11.13 -5.19
CA ILE A 463 -29.19 12.29 -4.89
C ILE A 463 -28.45 12.05 -3.56
N ILE A 464 -27.35 11.32 -3.58
CA ILE A 464 -26.39 11.27 -2.48
C ILE A 464 -25.68 12.59 -2.60
N LYS A 465 -26.18 13.59 -1.84
CA LYS A 465 -25.55 14.90 -1.55
C LYS A 465 -24.29 15.09 -2.38
N ILE A 466 -24.44 15.39 -3.67
CA ILE A 466 -23.30 15.77 -4.49
C ILE A 466 -22.67 16.90 -3.68
N SER A 467 -21.40 16.73 -3.31
CA SER A 467 -20.72 17.74 -2.52
C SER A 467 -20.96 19.06 -3.23
N GLN A 468 -21.52 20.04 -2.54
CA GLN A 468 -21.72 21.40 -3.06
C GLN A 468 -20.50 21.91 -3.85
N ARG A 469 -19.30 21.41 -3.51
CA ARG A 469 -18.03 21.70 -4.16
C ARG A 469 -17.76 20.97 -5.49
N ALA A 470 -18.65 20.12 -6.00
CA ALA A 470 -18.42 19.36 -7.24
C ALA A 470 -18.32 20.30 -8.45
N LEU A 471 -19.32 21.19 -8.60
CA LEU A 471 -19.34 22.16 -9.68
C LEU A 471 -18.13 23.11 -9.61
N LEU A 472 -17.76 23.60 -8.43
CA LEU A 472 -16.55 24.40 -8.25
C LEU A 472 -15.28 23.64 -8.63
N THR A 473 -15.18 22.36 -8.27
CA THR A 473 -14.01 21.56 -8.63
C THR A 473 -13.88 21.45 -10.14
N VAL A 474 -14.99 21.22 -10.86
CA VAL A 474 -15.01 21.20 -12.33
C VAL A 474 -14.70 22.56 -12.93
N CYS A 475 -15.20 23.64 -12.34
CA CYS A 475 -14.86 25.00 -12.79
C CYS A 475 -13.36 25.28 -12.66
N SER A 476 -12.75 24.98 -11.51
CA SER A 476 -11.30 25.15 -11.34
C SER A 476 -10.47 24.33 -12.34
N ALA A 477 -10.95 23.16 -12.76
CA ALA A 477 -10.28 22.38 -13.80
C ALA A 477 -10.37 23.10 -15.16
N GLY A 478 -11.55 23.61 -15.51
CA GLY A 478 -11.74 24.39 -16.74
C GLY A 478 -10.93 25.69 -16.76
N GLU A 479 -10.80 26.39 -15.62
CA GLU A 479 -9.96 27.59 -15.52
C GLU A 479 -8.48 27.28 -15.81
N VAL A 480 -7.96 26.16 -15.28
CA VAL A 480 -6.57 25.72 -15.51
C VAL A 480 -6.33 25.34 -16.98
N TYR A 481 -7.32 24.71 -17.62
CA TYR A 481 -7.20 24.16 -18.97
C TYR A 481 -8.06 24.89 -20.01
N LEU A 482 -8.31 26.18 -19.81
CA LEU A 482 -9.19 26.96 -20.70
C LEU A 482 -8.77 26.88 -22.18
N GLN A 483 -7.48 26.68 -22.47
CA GLN A 483 -6.96 26.59 -23.84
C GLN A 483 -7.02 25.16 -24.44
N ASP A 484 -7.36 24.14 -23.68
CA ASP A 484 -7.44 22.75 -24.14
C ASP A 484 -8.85 22.42 -24.65
N GLU A 485 -9.03 22.39 -25.96
CA GLU A 485 -10.34 22.19 -26.59
C GLU A 485 -11.03 20.88 -26.17
N VAL A 486 -10.28 19.78 -26.10
CA VAL A 486 -10.83 18.44 -25.81
C VAL A 486 -11.26 18.35 -24.35
N LEU A 487 -10.43 18.87 -23.44
CA LEU A 487 -10.76 18.87 -22.02
C LEU A 487 -11.88 19.87 -21.74
N MET A 488 -11.90 21.04 -22.39
CA MET A 488 -12.98 22.01 -22.22
C MET A 488 -14.32 21.49 -22.71
N GLU A 489 -14.36 20.69 -23.78
CA GLU A 489 -15.59 20.01 -24.20
C GLU A 489 -16.13 19.12 -23.07
N SER A 490 -15.26 18.30 -22.47
CA SER A 490 -15.62 17.41 -21.36
C SER A 490 -16.01 18.15 -20.09
N VAL A 491 -15.35 19.27 -19.78
CA VAL A 491 -15.71 20.16 -18.67
C VAL A 491 -17.11 20.72 -18.89
N CYS A 492 -17.43 21.19 -20.10
CA CYS A 492 -18.75 21.72 -20.41
C CYS A 492 -19.83 20.64 -20.28
N SER A 493 -19.60 19.41 -20.75
CA SER A 493 -20.52 18.29 -20.55
C SER A 493 -20.71 17.97 -19.07
N ALA A 494 -19.62 17.86 -18.31
CA ALA A 494 -19.67 17.59 -16.88
C ALA A 494 -20.43 18.68 -16.12
N LEU A 495 -20.19 19.96 -16.42
CA LEU A 495 -20.93 21.08 -15.84
C LEU A 495 -22.42 21.00 -16.19
N TRP A 496 -22.77 20.79 -17.45
CA TRP A 496 -24.16 20.68 -17.89
C TRP A 496 -24.91 19.60 -17.10
N SER A 497 -24.36 18.39 -17.02
CA SER A 497 -25.00 17.29 -16.28
C SER A 497 -25.12 17.56 -14.78
N LEU A 498 -24.12 18.21 -14.16
CA LEU A 498 -24.19 18.61 -12.75
C LEU A 498 -25.27 19.66 -12.50
N ILE A 499 -25.42 20.61 -13.43
CA ILE A 499 -26.45 21.66 -13.37
C ILE A 499 -27.85 21.04 -13.41
N LEU A 500 -28.08 20.04 -14.26
CA LEU A 500 -29.37 19.35 -14.37
C LEU A 500 -29.80 18.62 -13.09
N GLN A 501 -28.87 18.28 -12.18
CA GLN A 501 -29.21 17.63 -10.91
C GLN A 501 -29.81 18.57 -9.85
N GLY A 502 -29.79 19.90 -10.07
CA GLY A 502 -30.55 20.86 -9.26
C GLY A 502 -30.06 21.10 -7.82
N THR A 503 -28.78 20.85 -7.51
CA THR A 503 -28.22 20.96 -6.14
C THR A 503 -27.25 22.14 -5.93
N LEU A 504 -27.47 23.27 -6.62
CA LEU A 504 -26.52 24.39 -6.66
C LEU A 504 -26.78 25.50 -5.63
N THR A 505 -25.71 26.22 -5.25
CA THR A 505 -25.78 27.46 -4.44
C THR A 505 -25.50 28.67 -5.34
N LYS A 506 -25.86 29.87 -4.89
CA LYS A 506 -25.67 31.13 -5.67
C LYS A 506 -24.22 31.34 -6.13
N GLU A 507 -23.25 31.13 -5.25
CA GLU A 507 -21.81 31.33 -5.56
C GLU A 507 -21.30 30.36 -6.63
N HIS A 508 -21.85 29.14 -6.71
CA HIS A 508 -21.45 28.16 -7.71
C HIS A 508 -21.93 28.55 -9.11
N CYS A 509 -23.14 29.08 -9.21
CA CYS A 509 -23.72 29.49 -10.49
C CYS A 509 -22.93 30.63 -11.14
N GLU A 510 -22.39 31.55 -10.33
CA GLU A 510 -21.55 32.63 -10.83
C GLU A 510 -20.26 32.11 -11.50
N ALA A 511 -19.51 31.25 -10.81
CA ALA A 511 -18.26 30.70 -11.34
C ALA A 511 -18.48 29.89 -12.63
N ALA A 512 -19.53 29.06 -12.67
CA ALA A 512 -19.88 28.30 -13.87
C ALA A 512 -20.24 29.22 -15.06
N ALA A 513 -21.08 30.23 -14.83
CA ALA A 513 -21.48 31.15 -15.90
C ALA A 513 -20.28 31.85 -16.53
N LEU A 514 -19.35 32.35 -15.71
CA LEU A 514 -18.15 33.04 -16.19
C LEU A 514 -17.23 32.10 -16.99
N LEU A 515 -16.96 30.90 -16.47
CA LEU A 515 -16.13 29.93 -17.17
C LEU A 515 -16.74 29.50 -18.51
N LEU A 516 -18.05 29.28 -18.57
CA LEU A 516 -18.72 28.88 -19.81
C LEU A 516 -18.66 29.99 -20.87
N LEU A 517 -18.77 31.26 -20.47
CA LEU A 517 -18.57 32.40 -21.39
C LEU A 517 -17.12 32.50 -21.87
N ASP A 518 -16.16 32.27 -20.98
CA ASP A 518 -14.74 32.24 -21.35
C ASP A 518 -14.44 31.07 -22.31
N ALA A 519 -15.08 29.92 -22.11
CA ALA A 519 -15.00 28.77 -23.01
C ALA A 519 -15.54 29.11 -24.41
N LEU A 520 -16.72 29.72 -24.50
CA LEU A 520 -17.32 30.17 -25.77
C LEU A 520 -16.45 31.20 -26.50
N ARG A 521 -15.84 32.13 -25.75
CA ARG A 521 -14.94 33.15 -26.31
C ARG A 521 -13.63 32.54 -26.82
N THR A 522 -13.09 31.57 -26.10
CA THR A 522 -11.79 30.95 -26.43
C THR A 522 -11.92 29.96 -27.59
N HIS A 523 -13.03 29.20 -27.62
CA HIS A 523 -13.24 28.07 -28.53
C HIS A 523 -14.43 28.28 -29.45
N THR A 524 -14.59 29.49 -30.01
CA THR A 524 -15.74 29.85 -30.84
C THR A 524 -15.87 28.96 -32.07
N ASP A 525 -14.77 28.41 -32.61
CA ASP A 525 -14.76 27.53 -33.77
C ASP A 525 -14.99 26.04 -33.43
N ARG A 526 -14.94 25.66 -32.15
CA ARG A 526 -15.04 24.26 -31.70
C ARG A 526 -16.47 23.90 -31.36
N LEU A 527 -17.11 23.20 -32.29
CA LEU A 527 -18.53 22.86 -32.22
C LEU A 527 -18.94 22.12 -30.94
N GLY A 528 -18.15 21.15 -30.48
CA GLY A 528 -18.43 20.37 -29.27
C GLY A 528 -18.44 21.22 -27.99
N VAL A 529 -17.45 22.11 -27.84
CA VAL A 529 -17.39 23.08 -26.74
C VAL A 529 -18.58 24.03 -26.80
N VAL A 530 -18.88 24.59 -27.97
CA VAL A 530 -19.97 25.55 -28.17
C VAL A 530 -21.33 24.94 -27.80
N LYS A 531 -21.64 23.75 -28.31
CA LYS A 531 -22.92 23.07 -28.03
C LYS A 531 -23.10 22.82 -26.53
N ASN A 532 -22.11 22.20 -25.90
CA ASN A 532 -22.17 21.86 -24.48
C ASN A 532 -22.19 23.11 -23.59
N ALA A 533 -21.44 24.15 -23.95
CA ALA A 533 -21.38 25.39 -23.17
C ALA A 533 -22.69 26.17 -23.24
N CYS A 534 -23.31 26.29 -24.43
CA CYS A 534 -24.61 26.94 -24.57
C CYS A 534 -25.72 26.18 -23.81
N LEU A 535 -25.74 24.84 -23.88
CA LEU A 535 -26.68 24.01 -23.11
C LEU A 535 -26.49 24.17 -21.60
N ALA A 536 -25.24 24.17 -21.14
CA ALA A 536 -24.91 24.40 -19.74
C ALA A 536 -25.38 25.80 -19.28
N LEU A 537 -25.12 26.85 -20.08
CA LEU A 537 -25.55 28.22 -19.78
C LEU A 537 -27.07 28.35 -19.72
N ALA A 538 -27.80 27.84 -20.71
CA ALA A 538 -29.27 27.87 -20.71
C ALA A 538 -29.83 27.15 -19.48
N SER A 539 -29.30 25.95 -19.19
CA SER A 539 -29.70 25.16 -18.02
C SER A 539 -29.40 25.88 -16.69
N LEU A 540 -28.30 26.63 -16.63
CA LEU A 540 -27.86 27.38 -15.46
C LEU A 540 -28.72 28.63 -15.22
N VAL A 541 -29.01 29.37 -16.29
CA VAL A 541 -29.89 30.56 -16.27
C VAL A 541 -31.29 30.17 -15.84
N ARG A 542 -31.83 29.05 -16.32
CA ARG A 542 -33.16 28.53 -15.92
C ARG A 542 -33.32 28.38 -14.40
N ILE A 543 -32.22 28.05 -13.70
CA ILE A 543 -32.25 27.80 -12.25
C ILE A 543 -31.62 28.93 -11.42
N SER A 544 -31.07 29.97 -12.05
CA SER A 544 -30.36 31.03 -11.36
C SER A 544 -30.41 32.37 -12.10
N GLU A 545 -31.20 33.30 -11.54
CA GLU A 545 -31.21 34.72 -11.95
C GLU A 545 -29.81 35.36 -11.90
N LEU A 546 -28.99 35.00 -10.89
CA LEU A 546 -27.62 35.51 -10.76
C LEU A 546 -26.74 35.08 -11.95
N ALA A 547 -26.94 33.87 -12.48
CA ALA A 547 -26.24 33.44 -13.70
C ALA A 547 -26.67 34.28 -14.91
N ALA A 548 -27.95 34.61 -15.03
CA ALA A 548 -28.46 35.50 -16.08
C ALA A 548 -27.78 36.88 -16.03
N PHE A 549 -27.65 37.46 -14.83
CA PHE A 549 -26.90 38.71 -14.63
C PHE A 549 -25.42 38.60 -15.01
N ARG A 550 -24.77 37.47 -14.74
CA ARG A 550 -23.36 37.26 -15.08
C ARG A 550 -23.12 37.05 -16.57
N VAL A 551 -24.08 36.49 -17.29
CA VAL A 551 -24.08 36.47 -18.76
C VAL A 551 -24.18 37.88 -19.33
N LEU A 552 -24.97 38.74 -18.71
CA LEU A 552 -25.18 40.12 -19.16
C LEU A 552 -24.00 41.04 -18.82
N LEU A 553 -23.50 40.99 -17.57
CA LEU A 553 -22.38 41.81 -17.08
C LEU A 553 -21.31 40.94 -16.38
N PRO A 554 -20.40 40.32 -17.15
CA PRO A 554 -19.17 39.74 -16.62
C PRO A 554 -18.30 40.80 -15.90
N PRO A 555 -17.63 40.46 -14.78
CA PRO A 555 -16.79 41.40 -14.02
C PRO A 555 -15.64 42.06 -14.80
N ALA A 556 -15.21 41.45 -15.91
CA ALA A 556 -14.09 41.93 -16.73
C ALA A 556 -14.46 43.08 -17.69
N GLY A 557 -15.69 43.60 -17.65
CA GLY A 557 -16.16 44.68 -18.53
C GLY A 557 -16.41 44.26 -19.98
N THR A 558 -16.38 42.95 -20.26
CA THR A 558 -16.80 42.36 -21.54
C THR A 558 -18.32 42.15 -21.53
N ASN A 559 -18.98 42.21 -22.68
CA ASN A 559 -20.39 41.90 -22.79
C ASN A 559 -20.55 40.40 -23.12
N GLY A 560 -21.08 39.59 -22.20
CA GLY A 560 -21.23 38.15 -22.42
C GLY A 560 -22.26 37.81 -23.50
N LEU A 561 -23.28 38.64 -23.69
CA LEU A 561 -24.24 38.50 -24.81
C LEU A 561 -23.58 38.76 -26.16
N GLN A 562 -22.56 39.63 -26.22
CA GLN A 562 -21.78 39.83 -27.43
C GLN A 562 -21.01 38.56 -27.82
N VAL A 563 -20.46 37.83 -26.84
CA VAL A 563 -19.83 36.51 -27.09
C VAL A 563 -20.85 35.53 -27.66
N VAL A 564 -22.05 35.46 -27.08
CA VAL A 564 -23.13 34.59 -27.58
C VAL A 564 -23.53 34.97 -29.01
N ALA A 565 -23.60 36.27 -29.31
CA ALA A 565 -23.86 36.74 -30.66
C ALA A 565 -22.73 36.35 -31.63
N GLU A 566 -21.46 36.52 -31.25
CA GLU A 566 -20.32 36.09 -32.07
C GLU A 566 -20.37 34.58 -32.38
N VAL A 567 -20.71 33.76 -31.39
CA VAL A 567 -20.94 32.32 -31.57
C VAL A 567 -22.06 32.05 -32.58
N TYR A 568 -23.20 32.75 -32.48
CA TYR A 568 -24.26 32.65 -33.48
C TYR A 568 -23.78 33.01 -34.88
N HIS A 569 -23.07 34.14 -35.03
CA HIS A 569 -22.55 34.58 -36.33
C HIS A 569 -21.53 33.61 -36.93
N TYR A 570 -20.78 32.89 -36.09
CA TYR A 570 -19.86 31.86 -36.55
C TYR A 570 -20.59 30.59 -36.99
N HIS A 571 -21.62 30.17 -36.25
CA HIS A 571 -22.37 28.92 -36.45
C HIS A 571 -23.81 29.14 -36.95
N THR A 572 -24.03 30.09 -37.85
CA THR A 572 -25.41 30.52 -38.21
C THR A 572 -26.26 29.42 -38.87
N ASP A 573 -25.63 28.37 -39.39
CA ASP A 573 -26.26 27.25 -40.10
C ASP A 573 -26.37 25.98 -39.25
N ASP A 574 -25.73 25.92 -38.07
CA ASP A 574 -25.84 24.76 -37.18
C ASP A 574 -27.11 24.85 -36.33
N THR A 575 -28.09 24.02 -36.68
CA THR A 575 -29.41 24.01 -36.03
C THR A 575 -29.33 23.84 -34.52
N GLU A 576 -28.44 22.98 -34.02
CA GLU A 576 -28.36 22.65 -32.59
C GLU A 576 -27.72 23.80 -31.80
N VAL A 577 -26.67 24.43 -32.34
CA VAL A 577 -26.10 25.65 -31.73
C VAL A 577 -27.15 26.77 -31.66
N VAL A 578 -27.89 26.97 -32.74
CA VAL A 578 -28.94 28.01 -32.81
C VAL A 578 -30.07 27.71 -31.83
N GLU A 579 -30.49 26.46 -31.72
CA GLU A 579 -31.49 26.03 -30.74
C GLU A 579 -31.05 26.29 -29.30
N ASN A 580 -29.80 25.96 -28.97
CA ASN A 580 -29.23 26.19 -27.64
C ASN A 580 -29.12 27.70 -27.31
N ILE A 581 -28.75 28.53 -28.29
CA ILE A 581 -28.74 29.99 -28.14
C ILE A 581 -30.17 30.51 -27.92
N CYS A 582 -31.13 30.05 -28.70
CA CYS A 582 -32.55 30.40 -28.51
C CYS A 582 -33.07 29.99 -27.13
N SER A 583 -32.67 28.81 -26.64
CA SER A 583 -32.98 28.32 -25.30
C SER A 583 -32.41 29.25 -24.22
N LEU A 584 -31.14 29.68 -24.36
CA LEU A 584 -30.54 30.65 -23.45
C LEU A 584 -31.34 31.97 -23.41
N PHE A 585 -31.66 32.56 -24.57
CA PHE A 585 -32.44 33.79 -24.63
C PHE A 585 -33.86 33.60 -24.07
N TYR A 586 -34.49 32.45 -24.34
CA TYR A 586 -35.81 32.10 -23.80
C TYR A 586 -35.80 32.04 -22.26
N GLU A 587 -34.75 31.49 -21.66
CA GLU A 587 -34.59 31.45 -20.20
C GLU A 587 -34.22 32.82 -19.62
N MET A 588 -33.38 33.61 -20.31
CA MET A 588 -32.98 34.94 -19.85
C MET A 588 -34.15 35.93 -19.81
N VAL A 589 -35.08 35.89 -20.79
CA VAL A 589 -36.26 36.77 -20.79
C VAL A 589 -37.26 36.46 -19.67
N GLN A 590 -37.05 35.39 -18.90
CA GLN A 590 -37.89 35.12 -17.72
C GLN A 590 -37.60 36.08 -16.56
N TYR A 591 -36.47 36.81 -16.61
CA TYR A 591 -36.05 37.76 -15.58
C TYR A 591 -36.24 39.20 -16.05
N ASP A 592 -37.23 39.91 -15.49
CA ASP A 592 -37.60 41.27 -15.91
C ASP A 592 -36.43 42.27 -15.84
N GLU A 593 -35.53 42.13 -14.86
CA GLU A 593 -34.36 42.99 -14.69
C GLU A 593 -33.30 42.81 -15.78
N VAL A 594 -33.32 41.69 -16.52
CA VAL A 594 -32.35 41.35 -17.58
C VAL A 594 -32.87 41.80 -18.96
N VAL A 595 -34.19 41.87 -19.15
CA VAL A 595 -34.84 42.16 -20.44
C VAL A 595 -34.34 43.45 -21.13
N PRO A 596 -34.11 44.59 -20.45
CA PRO A 596 -33.71 45.84 -21.11
C PRO A 596 -32.44 45.72 -21.97
N GLU A 597 -31.46 44.94 -21.52
CA GLU A 597 -30.19 44.74 -22.25
C GLU A 597 -30.36 43.78 -23.44
N LEU A 598 -31.30 42.83 -23.34
CA LEU A 598 -31.58 41.86 -24.41
C LEU A 598 -32.25 42.51 -25.64
N ILE A 599 -32.86 43.69 -25.49
CA ILE A 599 -33.52 44.42 -26.58
C ILE A 599 -32.55 44.69 -27.73
N SER A 600 -31.27 44.91 -27.43
CA SER A 600 -30.22 45.14 -28.44
C SER A 600 -30.00 43.94 -29.37
N PHE A 601 -30.39 42.73 -28.96
CA PHE A 601 -30.26 41.48 -29.72
C PHE A 601 -31.56 41.04 -30.41
N LYS A 602 -32.64 41.83 -30.30
CA LYS A 602 -33.96 41.52 -30.87
C LYS A 602 -33.93 41.20 -32.37
N GLU A 603 -33.11 41.92 -33.13
CA GLU A 603 -33.03 41.71 -34.58
C GLU A 603 -32.35 40.38 -34.93
N MET A 604 -31.35 39.97 -34.15
CA MET A 604 -30.72 38.65 -34.27
C MET A 604 -31.74 37.53 -34.04
N ILE A 605 -32.57 37.63 -33.00
CA ILE A 605 -33.60 36.62 -32.69
C ILE A 605 -34.68 36.56 -33.79
N LYS A 606 -35.07 37.69 -34.38
CA LYS A 606 -35.98 37.69 -35.55
C LYS A 606 -35.35 37.01 -36.76
N GLN A 607 -34.07 37.26 -37.02
CA GLN A 607 -33.36 36.61 -38.13
C GLN A 607 -33.31 35.10 -37.92
N ILE A 608 -33.05 34.63 -36.70
CA ILE A 608 -33.11 33.20 -36.35
C ILE A 608 -34.51 32.64 -36.62
N GLN A 609 -35.56 33.32 -36.14
CA GLN A 609 -36.95 32.89 -36.34
C GLN A 609 -37.31 32.74 -37.82
N ILE A 610 -36.87 33.67 -38.67
CA ILE A 610 -37.14 33.64 -40.11
C ILE A 610 -36.33 32.52 -40.78
N LYS A 611 -35.04 32.41 -40.45
CA LYS A 611 -34.12 31.44 -41.05
C LYS A 611 -34.50 30.00 -40.73
N PHE A 612 -34.92 29.74 -39.49
CA PHE A 612 -35.28 28.41 -38.99
C PHE A 612 -36.80 28.22 -38.86
N ALA A 613 -37.60 28.82 -39.75
CA ALA A 613 -39.06 28.80 -39.67
C ALA A 613 -39.70 27.39 -39.70
N SER A 614 -38.96 26.37 -40.16
CA SER A 614 -39.38 24.97 -40.17
C SER A 614 -39.06 24.20 -38.89
N ASN A 615 -38.24 24.73 -37.98
CA ASN A 615 -37.95 24.12 -36.67
C ASN A 615 -38.92 24.71 -35.63
N GLU A 616 -39.89 23.91 -35.20
CA GLU A 616 -40.94 24.35 -34.26
C GLU A 616 -40.38 24.80 -32.91
N GLU A 617 -39.38 24.11 -32.36
CA GLU A 617 -38.79 24.41 -31.06
C GLU A 617 -38.09 25.77 -31.07
N ILE A 618 -37.26 26.01 -32.08
CA ILE A 618 -36.58 27.31 -32.29
C ILE A 618 -37.62 28.43 -32.44
N VAL A 619 -38.66 28.21 -33.25
CA VAL A 619 -39.68 29.23 -33.51
C VAL A 619 -40.48 29.55 -32.25
N VAL A 620 -40.83 28.56 -31.43
CA VAL A 620 -41.56 28.76 -30.17
C VAL A 620 -40.71 29.57 -29.18
N MET A 621 -39.45 29.18 -28.97
CA MET A 621 -38.53 29.89 -28.09
C MET A 621 -38.29 31.33 -28.56
N ALA A 622 -38.01 31.52 -29.85
CA ALA A 622 -37.79 32.84 -30.43
C ALA A 622 -39.03 33.74 -30.34
N LYS A 623 -40.24 33.22 -30.58
CA LYS A 623 -41.50 33.99 -30.42
C LYS A 623 -41.70 34.46 -28.98
N SER A 624 -41.47 33.57 -28.02
CA SER A 624 -41.61 33.89 -26.60
C SER A 624 -40.58 34.94 -26.16
N ALA A 625 -39.32 34.79 -26.58
CA ALA A 625 -38.28 35.77 -26.31
C ALA A 625 -38.62 37.14 -26.92
N LEU A 626 -39.05 37.19 -28.19
CA LEU A 626 -39.39 38.43 -28.89
C LEU A 626 -40.61 39.14 -28.31
N SER A 627 -41.60 38.43 -27.77
CA SER A 627 -42.78 39.05 -27.16
C SER A 627 -42.46 39.73 -25.84
N LYS A 628 -41.54 39.17 -25.05
CA LYS A 628 -41.06 39.79 -23.81
C LYS A 628 -40.14 40.98 -24.04
N MET A 629 -39.37 41.00 -25.14
CA MET A 629 -38.55 42.14 -25.57
C MET A 629 -39.33 43.27 -26.30
N GLN A 630 -40.67 43.28 -26.21
CA GLN A 630 -41.53 44.32 -26.81
C GLN A 630 -42.08 45.32 -25.79
N ASN A 631 -42.11 44.92 -24.52
CA ASN A 631 -42.41 45.78 -23.37
C ASN A 631 -41.11 46.24 -22.71
#